data_AF-A0A7G8HGS4-F1
#
_entry.id   AF-A0A7G8HGS4-F1
#
_cell.length_a   1.000
_cell.length_b   1.000
_cell.length_c   1.000
_cell.angle_alpha   90.00
_cell.angle_beta   90.00
_cell.angle_gamma   90.00
#
_symmetry.space_group_name_H-M   'P 1'
#
loop_
_entity.id
_entity.type
_entity.pdbx_description
1 polymer ?
#
loop_
_entity_poly.entity_id
_entity_poly.type
_entity_poly.pdbx_seq_one_letter_code
_entity_poly.pdbx_strand_id
1 'polypeptide(L)'
;MTASSATIIRSLTAELAPEMERRYSIGGGVLRINVKPDDRTLWQDTLLLIDEPGNILLACESSSCALEATQLTWVVGAAIRNTSIDQAEAIVNLLQTLGVEPSLAEAVPEHCPGLAGEVTWAFYLERHGWLTASPILPSKPVASESQ
;
A
#
# COMPACT_ATOMS: atom_id res chain seq x y z
N MET A 1 19.55 -13.53 1.04
CA MET A 1 19.33 -12.78 -0.22
C MET A 1 17.86 -12.45 -0.29
N THR A 2 17.47 -11.22 0.07
CA THR A 2 16.10 -10.75 -0.09
C THR A 2 15.85 -10.49 -1.58
N ALA A 3 14.68 -10.90 -2.09
CA ALA A 3 14.31 -10.60 -3.47
C ALA A 3 14.10 -9.08 -3.62
N SER A 4 14.57 -8.49 -4.72
CA SER A 4 14.33 -7.07 -4.99
C SER A 4 12.83 -6.77 -5.10
N SER A 5 12.41 -5.56 -4.74
CA SER A 5 11.02 -5.11 -4.86
C SER A 5 10.46 -5.31 -6.28
N ALA A 6 11.24 -5.00 -7.30
CA ALA A 6 10.87 -5.26 -8.69
C ALA A 6 10.59 -6.75 -8.99
N THR A 7 11.31 -7.67 -8.34
CA THR A 7 11.06 -9.11 -8.48
C THR A 7 9.80 -9.53 -7.75
N ILE A 8 9.60 -9.05 -6.52
CA ILE A 8 8.39 -9.34 -5.74
C ILE A 8 7.15 -8.87 -6.50
N ILE A 9 7.14 -7.62 -6.98
CA ILE A 9 6.00 -7.03 -7.67
C ILE A 9 5.75 -7.72 -9.01
N ARG A 10 6.81 -8.09 -9.76
CA ARG A 10 6.66 -8.85 -11.01
C ARG A 10 6.05 -10.22 -10.77
N SER A 11 6.54 -10.96 -9.77
CA SER A 11 5.99 -12.28 -9.41
C SER A 11 4.53 -12.17 -9.00
N LEU A 12 4.20 -11.21 -8.12
CA LEU A 12 2.82 -10.97 -7.70
C LEU A 12 1.92 -10.56 -8.88
N THR A 13 2.41 -9.69 -9.78
CA THR A 13 1.65 -9.29 -10.98
C THR A 13 1.37 -10.48 -11.90
N ALA A 14 2.35 -11.36 -12.09
CA ALA A 14 2.18 -12.56 -12.89
C ALA A 14 1.20 -13.56 -12.25
N GLU A 15 1.24 -13.70 -10.93
CA GLU A 15 0.33 -14.57 -10.18
C GLU A 15 -1.12 -14.10 -10.21
N LEU A 16 -1.34 -12.78 -10.28
CA LEU A 16 -2.66 -12.17 -10.28
C LEU A 16 -3.25 -11.97 -11.68
N ALA A 17 -2.53 -12.32 -12.74
CA ALA A 17 -3.03 -12.19 -14.10
C ALA A 17 -4.07 -13.28 -14.45
N PRO A 18 -5.09 -12.97 -15.27
CA PRO A 18 -5.34 -11.68 -15.94
C PRO A 18 -6.13 -10.65 -15.12
N GLU A 19 -6.72 -11.02 -13.99
CA GLU A 19 -7.62 -10.16 -13.21
C GLU A 19 -6.90 -8.93 -12.61
N MET A 20 -5.59 -9.05 -12.41
CA MET A 20 -4.71 -8.04 -11.80
C MET A 20 -5.15 -7.65 -10.39
N GLU A 21 -5.90 -8.52 -9.73
CA GLU A 21 -6.33 -8.37 -8.36
C GLU A 21 -6.65 -9.72 -7.73
N ARG A 22 -6.63 -9.78 -6.40
CA ARG A 22 -7.19 -10.90 -5.64
C ARG A 22 -7.89 -10.40 -4.41
N ARG A 23 -8.97 -11.08 -4.03
CA ARG A 23 -9.81 -10.74 -2.89
C ARG A 23 -9.77 -11.88 -1.87
N TYR A 24 -9.61 -11.52 -0.61
CA TYR A 24 -9.62 -12.42 0.52
C TYR A 24 -10.76 -12.02 1.45
N SER A 25 -11.70 -12.94 1.70
CA SER A 25 -12.78 -12.71 2.66
C SER A 25 -12.29 -13.07 4.07
N ILE A 26 -12.15 -12.07 4.94
CA ILE A 26 -11.55 -12.20 6.27
C ILE A 26 -12.46 -11.50 7.28
N GLY A 27 -12.90 -12.21 8.31
CA GLY A 27 -13.74 -11.67 9.40
C GLY A 27 -15.02 -10.94 8.97
N GLY A 28 -15.56 -11.26 7.78
CA GLY A 28 -16.73 -10.57 7.21
C GLY A 28 -16.42 -9.33 6.38
N GLY A 29 -15.16 -8.91 6.31
CA GLY A 29 -14.64 -7.90 5.39
C GLY A 29 -13.91 -8.50 4.19
N VAL A 30 -13.34 -7.62 3.36
CA VAL A 30 -12.53 -8.00 2.19
C VAL A 30 -11.20 -7.26 2.20
N LEU A 31 -10.12 -8.03 2.11
CA LEU A 31 -8.80 -7.52 1.73
C LEU A 31 -8.62 -7.75 0.22
N ARG A 32 -8.36 -6.67 -0.52
CA ARG A 32 -8.07 -6.70 -1.95
C ARG A 32 -6.60 -6.39 -2.18
N ILE A 33 -5.87 -7.31 -2.79
CA ILE A 33 -4.55 -7.02 -3.37
C ILE A 33 -4.77 -6.55 -4.79
N ASN A 34 -4.33 -5.32 -5.11
CA ASN A 34 -4.58 -4.68 -6.38
C ASN A 34 -3.28 -4.33 -7.11
N VAL A 35 -3.09 -4.90 -8.29
CA VAL A 35 -1.95 -4.63 -9.17
C VAL A 35 -2.41 -4.09 -10.53
N LYS A 36 -3.59 -3.48 -10.61
CA LYS A 36 -4.04 -2.81 -11.84
C LYS A 36 -3.08 -1.68 -12.23
N PRO A 37 -2.69 -1.54 -13.51
CA PRO A 37 -1.73 -0.52 -13.95
C PRO A 37 -2.15 0.92 -13.62
N ASP A 38 -3.43 1.25 -13.82
CA ASP A 38 -3.93 2.62 -13.63
C ASP A 38 -3.84 3.06 -12.17
N ASP A 39 -4.30 2.19 -11.25
CA ASP A 39 -4.21 2.44 -9.81
C ASP A 39 -2.75 2.54 -9.34
N ARG A 40 -1.87 1.66 -9.85
CA ARG A 40 -0.44 1.71 -9.53
C ARG A 40 0.24 2.97 -10.05
N THR A 41 -0.14 3.46 -11.22
CA THR A 41 0.41 4.69 -11.81
C THR A 41 0.08 5.88 -10.93
N LEU A 42 -1.17 5.99 -10.44
CA LEU A 42 -1.57 7.05 -9.51
C LEU A 42 -0.71 7.05 -8.23
N TRP A 43 -0.50 5.88 -7.63
CA TRP A 43 0.30 5.76 -6.43
C TRP A 43 1.79 6.03 -6.67
N GLN A 44 2.30 5.60 -7.82
CA GLN A 44 3.68 5.86 -8.24
C GLN A 44 3.92 7.35 -8.46
N ASP A 45 3.04 8.03 -9.20
CA ASP A 45 3.12 9.47 -9.41
C ASP A 45 3.04 10.23 -8.09
N THR A 46 2.20 9.77 -7.16
CA THR A 46 2.11 10.37 -5.83
C THR A 46 3.39 10.17 -5.03
N LEU A 47 3.97 8.97 -5.06
CA LEU A 47 5.23 8.65 -4.36
C LEU A 47 6.38 9.52 -4.87
N LEU A 48 6.43 9.79 -6.19
CA LEU A 48 7.44 10.63 -6.85
C LEU A 48 7.38 12.11 -6.46
N LEU A 49 6.25 12.58 -5.93
CA LEU A 49 6.06 13.96 -5.48
C LEU A 49 6.44 14.18 -4.01
N ILE A 50 6.82 13.12 -3.30
CA ILE A 50 7.21 13.18 -1.88
C ILE A 50 8.73 13.21 -1.81
N ASP A 51 9.30 14.24 -1.16
CA ASP A 51 10.76 14.43 -1.07
C ASP A 51 11.45 13.26 -0.35
N GLU A 52 10.86 12.80 0.75
CA GLU A 52 11.36 11.69 1.57
C GLU A 52 10.23 10.66 1.79
N PRO A 53 9.97 9.79 0.80
CA PRO A 53 8.86 8.86 0.90
C PRO A 53 9.18 7.71 1.86
N GLY A 54 8.25 7.45 2.78
CA GLY A 54 8.27 6.20 3.56
C GLY A 54 7.90 4.96 2.73
N ASN A 55 7.84 3.81 3.41
CA ASN A 55 7.45 2.54 2.79
C ASN A 55 5.94 2.23 2.87
N ILE A 56 5.15 3.16 3.40
CA ILE A 56 3.68 3.06 3.46
C ILE A 56 3.05 4.35 2.94
N LEU A 57 2.14 4.23 1.97
CA LEU A 57 1.23 5.30 1.56
C LEU A 57 -0.19 5.00 2.04
N LEU A 58 -0.94 6.04 2.39
CA LEU A 58 -2.28 5.95 2.94
C LEU A 58 -3.19 6.99 2.28
N ALA A 59 -4.39 6.57 1.88
CA ALA A 59 -5.48 7.51 1.61
C ALA A 59 -6.21 7.80 2.93
N CYS A 60 -6.03 8.99 3.49
CA CYS A 60 -6.65 9.40 4.75
C CYS A 60 -7.74 10.46 4.53
N GLU A 61 -8.69 10.55 5.46
CA GLU A 61 -9.73 11.59 5.43
C GLU A 61 -9.16 13.00 5.62
N SER A 62 -8.05 13.15 6.35
CA SER A 62 -7.48 14.44 6.68
C SER A 62 -5.95 14.42 6.75
N SER A 63 -5.31 15.48 6.26
CA SER A 63 -3.89 15.80 6.46
C SER A 63 -3.66 16.81 7.59
N SER A 64 -4.71 17.39 8.17
CA SER A 64 -4.62 18.49 9.14
C SER A 64 -4.49 18.02 10.59
N CYS A 65 -4.39 16.72 10.83
CA CYS A 65 -4.28 16.12 12.16
C CYS A 65 -3.16 15.06 12.21
N ALA A 66 -2.87 14.59 13.43
CA ALA A 66 -1.99 13.44 13.62
C ALA A 66 -2.52 12.20 12.89
N LEU A 67 -1.64 11.27 12.52
CA LEU A 67 -2.02 10.12 11.69
C LEU A 67 -3.00 9.20 12.44
N GLU A 68 -2.79 9.05 13.74
CA GLU A 68 -3.65 8.32 14.66
C GLU A 68 -5.03 8.96 14.89
N ALA A 69 -5.20 10.22 14.48
CA ALA A 69 -6.42 11.00 14.66
C ALA A 69 -7.21 11.16 13.35
N THR A 70 -6.86 10.42 12.30
CA THR A 70 -7.62 10.34 11.04
C THR A 70 -8.06 8.90 10.78
N GLN A 71 -8.78 8.68 9.68
CA GLN A 71 -9.26 7.37 9.26
C GLN A 71 -8.81 7.09 7.82
N LEU A 72 -8.69 5.81 7.50
CA LEU A 72 -8.46 5.38 6.13
C LEU A 72 -9.73 5.59 5.30
N THR A 73 -9.57 6.05 4.06
CA THR A 73 -10.69 6.33 3.16
C THR A 73 -10.34 5.97 1.72
N TRP A 74 -11.23 6.26 0.78
CA TRP A 74 -10.99 6.04 -0.64
C TRP A 74 -10.18 7.16 -1.29
N VAL A 75 -9.42 6.82 -2.32
CA VAL A 75 -8.40 7.69 -2.94
C VAL A 75 -8.97 9.03 -3.44
N VAL A 76 -10.16 9.03 -4.04
CA VAL A 76 -10.74 10.25 -4.65
C VAL A 76 -11.07 11.29 -3.58
N GLY A 77 -10.28 12.36 -3.55
CA GLY A 77 -10.41 13.47 -2.60
C GLY A 77 -9.73 13.22 -1.24
N ALA A 78 -9.03 12.09 -1.08
CA ALA A 78 -8.29 11.81 0.14
C ALA A 78 -7.07 12.70 0.29
N ALA A 79 -6.70 12.93 1.55
CA ALA A 79 -5.37 13.36 1.91
C ALA A 79 -4.41 12.17 1.78
N ILE A 80 -3.52 12.20 0.78
CA ILE A 80 -2.48 11.17 0.68
C ILE A 80 -1.39 11.46 1.70
N ARG A 81 -1.14 10.48 2.57
CA ARG A 81 -0.11 10.54 3.61
C ARG A 81 0.91 9.44 3.40
N ASN A 82 2.12 9.67 3.90
CA ASN A 82 3.16 8.65 3.94
C ASN A 82 3.67 8.46 5.36
N THR A 83 4.16 7.26 5.64
CA THR A 83 4.86 6.92 6.89
C THR A 83 5.81 5.76 6.62
N SER A 84 6.67 5.49 7.60
CA SER A 84 7.59 4.36 7.57
C SER A 84 7.30 3.40 8.70
N ILE A 85 7.36 2.11 8.39
CA ILE A 85 7.38 1.02 9.37
C ILE A 85 8.68 0.24 9.23
N ASP A 86 9.20 -0.27 10.34
CA ASP A 86 10.45 -1.03 10.41
C ASP A 86 10.22 -2.55 10.54
N GLN A 87 8.99 -2.96 10.86
CA GLN A 87 8.55 -4.35 10.94
C GLN A 87 7.19 -4.53 10.29
N ALA A 88 6.96 -5.67 9.65
CA ALA A 88 5.71 -5.92 8.92
C ALA A 88 4.50 -5.86 9.86
N GLU A 89 4.65 -6.32 11.09
CA GLU A 89 3.61 -6.35 12.13
C GLU A 89 3.16 -4.94 12.55
N ALA A 90 4.00 -3.92 12.40
CA ALA A 90 3.64 -2.55 12.73
C ALA A 90 2.50 -2.00 11.84
N ILE A 91 2.28 -2.58 10.65
CA ILE A 91 1.15 -2.22 9.79
C ILE A 91 -0.19 -2.53 10.45
N VAL A 92 -0.25 -3.55 11.31
CA VAL A 92 -1.49 -4.00 11.95
C VAL A 92 -2.03 -2.91 12.86
N ASN A 93 -1.18 -2.43 13.78
CA ASN A 93 -1.53 -1.35 14.71
C ASN A 93 -1.86 -0.05 13.97
N LEU A 94 -1.11 0.26 12.90
CA LEU A 94 -1.36 1.44 12.08
C LEU A 94 -2.75 1.39 11.43
N LEU A 95 -3.08 0.29 10.74
CA LEU A 95 -4.37 0.14 10.07
C LEU A 95 -5.55 0.12 11.05
N GLN A 96 -5.41 -0.58 12.19
CA GLN A 96 -6.44 -0.58 13.23
C GLN A 96 -6.70 0.82 13.78
N THR A 97 -5.65 1.61 14.01
CA THR A 97 -5.77 3.00 14.46
C THR A 97 -6.50 3.86 13.42
N LEU A 98 -6.29 3.56 12.13
CA LEU A 98 -6.96 4.22 11.00
C LEU A 98 -8.38 3.69 10.72
N GLY A 99 -8.96 2.90 11.62
CA GLY A 99 -10.35 2.42 11.54
C GLY A 99 -10.55 1.15 10.72
N VAL A 100 -9.48 0.46 10.32
CA VAL A 100 -9.58 -0.84 9.66
C VAL A 100 -9.97 -1.90 10.69
N GLU A 101 -10.87 -2.80 10.30
CA GLU A 101 -11.29 -3.91 11.15
C GLU A 101 -10.09 -4.80 11.54
N PRO A 102 -9.97 -5.23 12.82
CA PRO A 102 -8.81 -5.95 13.32
C PRO A 102 -8.40 -7.17 12.52
N SER A 103 -9.33 -8.04 12.14
CA SER A 103 -9.01 -9.27 11.40
C SER A 103 -8.48 -8.98 9.99
N LEU A 104 -8.97 -7.92 9.32
CA LEU A 104 -8.40 -7.47 8.06
C LEU A 104 -6.98 -6.92 8.23
N ALA A 105 -6.75 -6.11 9.26
CA ALA A 105 -5.42 -5.56 9.53
C ALA A 105 -4.40 -6.67 9.85
N GLU A 106 -4.79 -7.67 10.64
CA GLU A 106 -3.95 -8.82 11.01
C GLU A 106 -3.56 -9.71 9.82
N ALA A 107 -4.39 -9.76 8.77
CA ALA A 107 -4.11 -10.54 7.57
C ALA A 107 -3.15 -9.85 6.58
N VAL A 108 -2.92 -8.54 6.72
CA VAL A 108 -2.10 -7.76 5.78
C VAL A 108 -0.65 -8.28 5.67
N PRO A 109 0.08 -8.57 6.77
CA PRO A 109 1.44 -9.09 6.69
C PRO A 109 1.57 -10.40 5.89
N GLU A 110 0.54 -11.26 5.92
CA GLU A 110 0.55 -12.53 5.17
C GLU A 110 0.37 -12.32 3.66
N HIS A 111 -0.37 -11.29 3.26
CA HIS A 111 -0.78 -11.08 1.88
C HIS A 111 -0.03 -9.94 1.15
N CYS A 112 0.78 -9.16 1.87
CA CYS A 112 1.55 -8.05 1.32
C CYS A 112 3.06 -8.35 1.42
N PRO A 113 3.63 -9.14 0.49
CA PRO A 113 5.03 -9.52 0.55
C PRO A 113 5.96 -8.29 0.43
N GLY A 114 7.04 -8.31 1.21
CA GLY A 114 8.05 -7.25 1.20
C GLY A 114 7.68 -6.00 2.02
N LEU A 115 6.58 -6.05 2.80
CA LEU A 115 6.26 -5.04 3.81
C LEU A 115 7.44 -4.77 4.76
N ALA A 116 7.56 -3.52 5.20
CA ALA A 116 8.66 -3.02 6.02
C ALA A 116 10.07 -3.21 5.42
N GLY A 117 10.17 -3.70 4.19
CA GLY A 117 11.42 -3.89 3.45
C GLY A 117 11.46 -3.04 2.19
N GLU A 118 11.76 -3.69 1.07
CA GLU A 118 12.03 -3.03 -0.20
C GLU A 118 10.78 -2.53 -0.95
N VAL A 119 9.58 -3.00 -0.56
CA VAL A 119 8.34 -2.69 -1.29
C VAL A 119 7.54 -1.64 -0.54
N THR A 120 7.33 -0.49 -1.18
CA THR A 120 6.34 0.48 -0.74
C THR A 120 4.93 -0.02 -1.05
N TRP A 121 4.05 0.00 -0.05
CA TRP A 121 2.65 -0.38 -0.19
C TRP A 121 1.72 0.81 0.04
N ALA A 122 0.71 0.96 -0.81
CA ALA A 122 -0.40 1.87 -0.60
C ALA A 122 -1.60 1.14 0.00
N PHE A 123 -2.22 1.72 1.03
CA PHE A 123 -3.46 1.23 1.63
C PHE A 123 -4.56 2.29 1.54
N TYR A 124 -5.78 1.83 1.26
CA TYR A 124 -6.97 2.67 1.13
C TYR A 124 -8.24 1.82 1.26
N LEU A 125 -9.39 2.46 1.47
CA LEU A 125 -10.69 1.79 1.41
C LEU A 125 -11.33 1.99 0.03
N GLU A 126 -12.10 1.02 -0.45
CA GLU A 126 -13.07 1.28 -1.52
C GLU A 126 -14.40 1.77 -0.96
N ARG A 127 -15.28 2.29 -1.83
CA ARG A 127 -16.61 2.79 -1.44
C ARG A 127 -17.47 1.74 -0.70
N HIS A 128 -17.21 0.46 -0.94
CA HIS A 128 -17.91 -0.65 -0.29
C HIS A 128 -17.23 -1.12 1.01
N GLY A 129 -16.22 -0.39 1.51
CA GLY A 129 -15.51 -0.68 2.76
C GLY A 129 -14.40 -1.74 2.64
N TRP A 130 -13.99 -2.10 1.42
CA TRP A 130 -12.91 -3.07 1.23
C TRP A 130 -11.57 -2.43 1.50
N LEU A 131 -10.75 -3.06 2.34
CA LEU A 131 -9.36 -2.69 2.48
C LEU A 131 -8.62 -3.10 1.21
N THR A 132 -8.02 -2.13 0.52
CA THR A 132 -7.21 -2.40 -0.67
C THR A 132 -5.75 -2.08 -0.39
N ALA A 133 -4.89 -3.02 -0.75
CA ALA A 133 -3.44 -2.88 -0.71
C ALA A 133 -2.89 -2.93 -2.13
N SER A 134 -2.07 -1.95 -2.50
CA SER A 134 -1.43 -1.88 -3.82
C SER A 134 0.08 -1.71 -3.68
N PRO A 135 0.90 -2.64 -4.21
CA PRO A 135 2.33 -2.48 -4.18
C PRO A 135 2.76 -1.48 -5.26
N ILE A 136 3.61 -0.53 -4.87
CA ILE A 136 4.08 0.53 -5.75
C ILE A 136 5.41 0.09 -6.35
N LEU A 137 5.52 0.20 -7.68
CA LEU A 137 6.80 -0.01 -8.33
C LEU A 137 7.77 1.08 -7.85
N PRO A 138 8.98 0.73 -7.38
CA PRO A 138 9.99 1.73 -7.12
C PRO A 138 10.20 2.51 -8.43
N SER A 139 10.35 3.82 -8.30
CA SER A 139 10.80 4.63 -9.42
C SER A 139 12.09 4.04 -9.98
N LYS A 140 12.24 4.08 -11.32
CA LYS A 140 13.48 3.67 -12.00
C LYS A 140 14.68 4.28 -11.26
N PRO A 141 15.80 3.57 -11.10
CA PRO A 141 17.01 4.19 -10.59
C PRO A 141 17.28 5.45 -11.40
N VAL A 142 17.58 6.54 -10.69
CA VAL A 142 18.13 7.77 -11.25
C VAL A 142 19.16 7.35 -12.29
N ALA A 143 18.91 7.73 -13.55
CA ALA A 143 19.91 7.56 -14.59
C ALA A 143 21.19 8.22 -14.06
N SER A 144 22.21 7.42 -13.81
CA SER A 144 23.53 7.92 -13.43
C SER A 144 23.91 8.98 -14.45
N GLU A 145 24.24 10.17 -13.95
CA GLU A 145 24.69 11.29 -14.76
C GLU A 145 25.76 10.80 -15.75
N SER A 146 25.56 11.22 -16.99
CA SER A 146 26.50 11.09 -18.09
C SER A 146 27.91 11.46 -17.63
N GLN A 147 28.86 10.53 -17.77
CA GLN A 147 30.28 10.86 -17.95
C GLN A 147 30.61 10.84 -19.44
#